data_AF-A0A7S1RZA0-F1
#
_entry.id   AF-A0A7S1RZA0-F1
#
_cell.length_a   1.000
_cell.length_b   1.000
_cell.length_c   1.000
_cell.angle_alpha   90.00
_cell.angle_beta   90.00
_cell.angle_gamma   90.00
#
_symmetry.space_group_name_H-M   'P 1'
#
loop_
_entity.id
_entity.type
_entity.pdbx_description
1 polymer ?
#
loop_
_entity_poly.entity_id
_entity_poly.type
_entity_poly.pdbx_seq_one_letter_code
_entity_poly.pdbx_strand_id
1 'polypeptide(L)'
;LDARLFALAVLISSLLIFNSRGVISDTAVQALALAASLAQHIHRQHKSLAPGQQLTPAFLWVLRDFALALEDPEGKPITEKEYLEQILNRFNNVAQQPNGASDPSNWAEKREAREKIMELFPERSCATLVRPVDEEDDLQRLGEIPVERMRPKFVGQIKTLRQQVFKACPVMKSPTGEVATGAIFLALLQAHIEAMNQGSVPNLGDTWQHIQHQECGRAVEEGVRTFSSMTLDLAAALPVANDDLEQ
;
A
#
# COMPACT_ATOMS: atom_id res chain seq x y z
N LEU A 1 -6.38 -6.30 -15.06
CA LEU A 1 -5.45 -6.48 -13.92
C LEU A 1 -5.74 -7.85 -13.34
N ASP A 2 -4.72 -8.67 -13.07
CA ASP A 2 -4.95 -9.94 -12.37
C ASP A 2 -5.40 -9.64 -10.94
N ALA A 3 -6.61 -10.06 -10.58
CA ALA A 3 -7.20 -9.80 -9.26
C ALA A 3 -6.33 -10.38 -8.13
N ARG A 4 -5.62 -11.49 -8.38
CA ARG A 4 -4.72 -12.11 -7.39
C ARG A 4 -3.48 -11.25 -7.14
N LEU A 5 -2.83 -10.78 -8.20
CA LEU A 5 -1.66 -9.89 -8.06
C LEU A 5 -2.03 -8.59 -7.35
N PHE A 6 -3.21 -8.05 -7.64
CA PHE A 6 -3.69 -6.87 -6.93
C PHE A 6 -3.97 -7.15 -5.45
N ALA A 7 -4.68 -8.24 -5.14
CA ALA A 7 -4.95 -8.59 -3.76
C ALA A 7 -3.65 -8.81 -2.96
N LEU A 8 -2.67 -9.48 -3.55
CA LEU A 8 -1.34 -9.61 -2.95
C LEU A 8 -0.71 -8.23 -2.71
N ALA A 9 -0.70 -7.35 -3.71
CA ALA A 9 -0.17 -6.00 -3.58
C ALA A 9 -0.85 -5.20 -2.46
N VAL A 10 -2.18 -5.33 -2.28
CA VAL A 10 -2.90 -4.72 -1.16
C VAL A 10 -2.41 -5.28 0.18
N LEU A 11 -2.29 -6.61 0.29
CA LEU A 11 -1.98 -7.29 1.55
C LEU A 11 -0.55 -7.04 2.03
N ILE A 12 0.41 -6.88 1.11
CA ILE A 12 1.83 -6.70 1.44
C ILE A 12 2.30 -5.24 1.39
N SER A 13 1.45 -4.28 1.04
CA SER A 13 1.86 -2.87 0.97
C SER A 13 1.49 -2.13 2.24
N SER A 14 2.25 -1.08 2.56
CA SER A 14 1.84 -0.02 3.49
C SER A 14 1.23 1.18 2.77
N LEU A 15 1.61 1.39 1.50
CA LEU A 15 1.03 2.38 0.60
C LEU A 15 0.79 1.72 -0.77
N LEU A 16 -0.46 1.72 -1.22
CA LEU A 16 -0.85 1.22 -2.54
C LEU A 16 -1.01 2.39 -3.51
N ILE A 17 -0.18 2.44 -4.54
CA ILE A 17 -0.30 3.41 -5.62
C ILE A 17 -1.07 2.76 -6.78
N PHE A 18 -2.31 3.19 -6.99
CA PHE A 18 -3.11 2.75 -8.14
C PHE A 18 -3.04 3.79 -9.24
N ASN A 19 -2.51 3.39 -10.39
CA ASN A 19 -2.25 4.31 -11.49
C ASN A 19 -3.19 4.04 -12.67
N SER A 20 -3.94 5.06 -13.11
CA SER A 20 -4.78 5.01 -14.31
C SER A 20 -4.54 6.21 -15.24
N ARG A 21 -5.05 6.15 -16.46
CA ARG A 21 -5.00 7.26 -17.43
C ARG A 21 -6.33 8.01 -17.45
N GLY A 22 -6.27 9.32 -17.58
CA GLY A 22 -7.43 10.20 -17.66
C GLY A 22 -8.14 10.36 -16.31
N VAL A 23 -9.45 10.50 -16.39
CA VAL A 23 -10.34 10.73 -15.25
C VAL A 23 -10.71 9.40 -14.56
N ILE A 24 -11.23 9.48 -13.34
CA ILE A 24 -11.77 8.30 -12.67
C ILE A 24 -13.11 7.93 -13.31
N SER A 25 -13.14 6.80 -14.01
CA SER A 25 -14.36 6.26 -14.63
C SER A 25 -15.04 5.22 -13.73
N ASP A 26 -16.34 4.99 -13.94
CA ASP A 26 -17.08 3.91 -13.27
C ASP A 26 -16.43 2.54 -13.49
N THR A 27 -15.90 2.29 -14.69
CA THR A 27 -15.20 1.04 -15.01
C THR A 27 -13.93 0.88 -14.19
N ALA A 28 -13.15 1.95 -13.99
CA ALA A 28 -11.94 1.90 -13.17
C ALA A 28 -12.29 1.65 -11.69
N VAL A 29 -13.36 2.26 -11.19
CA VAL A 29 -13.90 2.02 -9.85
C VAL A 29 -14.36 0.57 -9.67
N GLN A 30 -15.12 0.01 -10.62
CA GLN A 30 -15.56 -1.38 -10.56
C GLN A 30 -14.39 -2.37 -10.59
N ALA A 31 -13.41 -2.15 -11.47
CA ALA A 31 -12.23 -3.00 -11.55
C ALA A 31 -11.43 -2.98 -10.24
N LEU A 32 -11.26 -1.79 -9.64
CA LEU A 32 -10.61 -1.62 -8.35
C LEU A 32 -11.40 -2.31 -7.23
N ALA A 33 -12.73 -2.16 -7.20
CA ALA A 33 -13.60 -2.76 -6.19
C ALA A 33 -13.62 -4.30 -6.24
N LEU A 34 -13.60 -4.89 -7.44
CA LEU A 34 -13.51 -6.34 -7.61
C LEU A 34 -12.20 -6.87 -7.01
N ALA A 35 -11.09 -6.21 -7.34
CA ALA A 35 -9.78 -6.61 -6.86
C ALA A 35 -9.63 -6.36 -5.34
N ALA A 36 -10.23 -5.28 -4.84
CA ALA A 36 -10.38 -4.98 -3.41
C ALA A 36 -11.18 -6.05 -2.66
N SER A 37 -12.23 -6.61 -3.27
CA SER A 37 -13.08 -7.64 -2.64
C SER A 37 -12.29 -8.90 -2.29
N LEU A 38 -11.33 -9.30 -3.12
CA LEU A 38 -10.45 -10.45 -2.83
C LEU A 38 -9.55 -10.16 -1.63
N ALA A 39 -8.96 -8.96 -1.56
CA ALA A 39 -8.15 -8.56 -0.41
C ALA A 39 -9.00 -8.49 0.87
N GLN A 40 -10.21 -7.93 0.82
CA GLN A 40 -11.14 -7.88 1.94
C GLN A 40 -11.55 -9.28 2.41
N HIS A 41 -11.78 -10.23 1.49
CA HIS A 41 -12.13 -11.60 1.84
C HIS A 41 -11.01 -12.25 2.67
N ILE A 42 -9.76 -12.13 2.20
CA ILE A 42 -8.59 -12.61 2.92
C ILE A 42 -8.47 -11.88 4.27
N HIS A 43 -8.67 -10.57 4.31
CA HIS A 43 -8.62 -9.76 5.52
C HIS A 43 -9.63 -10.21 6.59
N ARG A 44 -10.89 -10.40 6.20
CA ARG A 44 -11.99 -10.80 7.09
C ARG A 44 -11.83 -12.21 7.64
N GLN A 45 -11.10 -13.06 6.94
CA GLN A 45 -10.84 -14.42 7.40
C GLN A 45 -9.70 -14.50 8.43
N HIS A 46 -8.90 -13.44 8.60
CA HIS A 46 -7.98 -13.33 9.74
C HIS A 46 -8.75 -13.05 11.03
N LYS A 47 -9.20 -14.10 11.71
CA LYS A 47 -9.91 -14.05 13.00
C LYS A 47 -9.08 -13.51 14.19
N SER A 48 -7.79 -13.23 13.97
CA SER A 48 -6.81 -12.91 15.03
C SER A 48 -6.48 -11.42 15.16
N LEU A 49 -7.01 -10.55 14.30
CA LEU A 49 -6.76 -9.10 14.40
C LEU A 49 -7.70 -8.49 15.44
N ALA A 50 -7.15 -7.77 16.43
CA ALA A 50 -7.95 -7.08 17.43
C ALA A 50 -8.88 -6.05 16.74
N PRO A 51 -10.06 -5.74 17.31
CA PRO A 51 -10.95 -4.72 16.77
C PRO A 51 -10.21 -3.39 16.58
N GLY A 52 -10.12 -2.90 15.35
CA GLY A 52 -9.42 -1.65 15.00
C GLY A 52 -8.03 -1.80 14.37
N GLN A 53 -7.49 -3.03 14.25
CA GLN A 53 -6.22 -3.29 13.58
C GLN A 53 -6.45 -3.81 12.16
N GLN A 54 -6.89 -2.93 11.27
CA GLN A 54 -6.91 -3.22 9.84
C GLN A 54 -5.50 -2.99 9.27
N LEU A 55 -4.83 -4.07 8.86
CA LEU A 55 -3.62 -4.02 8.03
C LEU A 55 -4.02 -3.65 6.60
N THR A 56 -4.58 -2.46 6.41
CA THR A 56 -4.91 -1.94 5.08
C THR A 56 -3.92 -0.83 4.72
N PRO A 57 -3.38 -0.83 3.49
CA PRO A 57 -2.44 0.19 3.10
C PRO A 57 -3.15 1.54 2.97
N ALA A 58 -2.40 2.62 3.16
CA ALA A 58 -2.81 3.92 2.63
C ALA A 58 -2.98 3.80 1.10
N PHE A 59 -3.94 4.52 0.53
CA PHE A 59 -4.24 4.46 -0.90
C PHE A 59 -3.93 5.78 -1.60
N LEU A 60 -3.22 5.70 -2.72
CA LEU A 60 -2.94 6.85 -3.57
C LEU A 60 -3.34 6.55 -5.02
N TRP A 61 -4.37 7.24 -5.51
CA TRP A 61 -4.77 7.12 -6.91
C TRP A 61 -4.02 8.15 -7.76
N VAL A 62 -3.14 7.69 -8.65
CA VAL A 62 -2.42 8.54 -9.60
C VAL A 62 -3.14 8.55 -10.95
N LEU A 63 -3.58 9.73 -11.38
CA LEU A 63 -4.26 9.96 -12.66
C LEU A 63 -3.29 10.58 -13.67
N ARG A 64 -2.83 9.77 -14.62
CA ARG A 64 -1.96 10.23 -15.72
C ARG A 64 -2.75 10.92 -16.82
N ASP A 65 -2.13 11.84 -17.53
CA ASP A 65 -2.75 12.60 -18.63
C ASP A 65 -4.07 13.29 -18.20
N PHE A 66 -4.12 13.77 -16.96
CA PHE A 66 -5.31 14.41 -16.43
C PHE A 66 -5.53 15.78 -17.10
N ALA A 67 -6.72 15.98 -17.66
CA ALA A 67 -7.05 17.12 -18.50
C ALA A 67 -8.22 17.98 -17.97
N LEU A 68 -8.88 17.58 -16.88
CA LEU A 68 -9.96 18.37 -16.30
C LEU A 68 -9.42 19.50 -15.42
N ALA A 69 -10.16 20.60 -15.34
CA ALA A 69 -9.99 21.56 -14.27
C ALA A 69 -10.47 20.94 -12.95
N LEU A 70 -9.68 21.11 -11.89
CA LEU A 70 -10.06 20.70 -10.55
C LEU A 70 -10.90 21.82 -9.94
N GLU A 71 -12.15 21.91 -10.37
CA GLU A 71 -13.12 22.91 -9.91
C GLU A 71 -14.44 22.22 -9.51
N ASP A 72 -15.12 22.79 -8.52
CA ASP A 72 -16.47 22.39 -8.12
C ASP A 72 -17.54 22.97 -9.09
N PRO A 73 -18.84 22.60 -8.95
CA PRO A 73 -19.91 23.15 -9.79
C PRO A 73 -20.05 24.68 -9.73
N GLU A 74 -19.58 25.30 -8.65
CA GLU A 74 -19.55 26.75 -8.45
C GLU A 74 -18.28 27.41 -9.02
N GLY A 75 -17.39 26.64 -9.65
CA GLY A 75 -16.14 27.11 -10.26
C GLY A 75 -15.02 27.40 -9.26
N LYS A 76 -15.13 26.95 -8.01
CA LYS A 76 -14.07 27.08 -7.01
C LYS A 76 -13.05 25.96 -7.17
N PRO A 77 -11.75 26.25 -7.00
CA PRO A 77 -10.72 25.23 -7.08
C PRO A 77 -10.91 24.19 -5.97
N ILE A 78 -10.80 22.92 -6.35
CA ILE A 78 -10.76 21.77 -5.43
C ILE A 78 -9.40 21.09 -5.49
N THR A 79 -9.03 20.40 -4.42
CA THR A 79 -7.83 19.57 -4.35
C THR A 79 -8.05 18.23 -5.07
N GLU A 80 -6.96 17.54 -5.43
CA GLU A 80 -7.04 16.20 -6.00
C GLU A 80 -7.74 15.21 -5.06
N LYS A 81 -7.51 15.36 -3.75
CA LYS A 81 -8.15 14.54 -2.72
C LYS A 81 -9.66 14.78 -2.69
N GLU A 82 -10.11 16.04 -2.74
CA GLU A 82 -11.54 16.36 -2.80
C GLU A 82 -12.18 15.81 -4.07
N TYR A 83 -11.51 15.89 -5.22
CA TYR A 83 -11.98 15.27 -6.46
C TYR A 83 -12.23 13.76 -6.29
N LEU A 84 -11.30 13.03 -5.66
CA LEU A 84 -11.49 11.60 -5.36
C LEU A 84 -12.68 11.37 -4.41
N GLU A 85 -12.75 12.12 -3.31
CA GLU A 85 -13.84 11.96 -2.34
C GLU A 85 -15.21 12.25 -2.95
N GLN A 86 -15.32 13.26 -3.82
CA GLN A 86 -16.58 13.54 -4.54
C GLN A 86 -17.01 12.35 -5.42
N ILE A 87 -16.07 11.70 -6.10
CA ILE A 87 -16.37 10.54 -6.95
C ILE A 87 -16.78 9.31 -6.13
N LEU A 88 -16.13 9.06 -5.00
CA LEU A 88 -16.44 7.94 -4.12
C LEU A 88 -17.75 8.16 -3.35
N ASN A 89 -18.04 9.40 -2.95
CA ASN A 89 -19.27 9.76 -2.22
C ASN A 89 -20.47 10.08 -3.12
N ARG A 90 -20.30 10.06 -4.46
CA ARG A 90 -21.35 10.41 -5.45
C ARG A 90 -22.71 9.73 -5.22
N PHE A 91 -22.70 8.55 -4.62
CA PHE A 91 -23.89 7.72 -4.38
C PHE A 91 -24.27 7.58 -2.89
N ASN A 92 -23.48 8.17 -1.98
CA ASN A 92 -23.69 8.02 -0.52
C ASN A 92 -24.78 8.97 0.02
N ASN A 93 -24.93 10.15 -0.58
CA ASN A 93 -25.89 11.18 -0.12
C ASN A 93 -27.30 11.00 -0.69
N VAL A 94 -27.53 9.93 -1.44
CA VAL A 94 -28.76 9.68 -2.18
C VAL A 94 -29.37 8.42 -1.59
N ALA A 95 -30.12 8.57 -0.49
CA ALA A 95 -30.80 7.48 0.21
C ALA A 95 -31.80 6.72 -0.69
N GLN A 96 -32.21 7.33 -1.79
CA GLN A 96 -33.11 6.78 -2.81
C GLN A 96 -32.63 7.21 -4.20
N GLN A 97 -32.62 6.27 -5.14
CA GLN A 97 -32.27 6.47 -6.55
C GLN A 97 -32.80 7.82 -7.09
N PRO A 98 -32.01 8.60 -7.85
CA PRO A 98 -32.54 9.78 -8.53
C PRO A 98 -33.70 9.34 -9.45
N ASN A 99 -34.86 10.00 -9.34
CA ASN A 99 -35.99 9.75 -10.24
C ASN A 99 -35.51 9.90 -11.69
N GLY A 100 -35.44 8.78 -12.43
CA GLY A 100 -35.01 8.75 -13.84
C GLY A 100 -33.71 8.01 -14.15
N ALA A 101 -33.06 7.34 -13.17
CA ALA A 101 -31.98 6.41 -13.49
C ALA A 101 -32.54 5.16 -14.20
N SER A 102 -32.03 4.90 -15.41
CA SER A 102 -32.58 3.94 -16.37
C SER A 102 -32.53 2.48 -15.93
N ASP A 103 -31.73 2.15 -14.90
CA ASP A 103 -31.54 0.78 -14.43
C ASP A 103 -31.18 0.73 -12.92
N PRO A 104 -32.08 0.21 -12.05
CA PRO A 104 -31.85 0.08 -10.62
C PRO A 104 -30.67 -0.82 -10.23
N SER A 105 -30.35 -1.89 -10.99
CA SER A 105 -29.25 -2.81 -10.65
C SER A 105 -27.91 -2.11 -10.80
N ASN A 106 -27.76 -1.35 -11.88
CA ASN A 106 -26.54 -0.62 -12.21
C ASN A 106 -26.21 0.46 -11.16
N TRP A 107 -27.22 1.07 -10.55
CA TRP A 107 -27.02 2.05 -9.46
C TRP A 107 -26.48 1.39 -8.19
N ALA A 108 -27.09 0.28 -7.76
CA ALA A 108 -26.69 -0.44 -6.56
C ALA A 108 -25.26 -0.99 -6.69
N GLU A 109 -24.92 -1.59 -7.83
CA GLU A 109 -23.57 -2.10 -8.11
C GLU A 109 -22.51 -0.98 -8.10
N LYS A 110 -22.82 0.18 -8.70
CA LYS A 110 -21.93 1.35 -8.70
C LYS A 110 -21.70 1.91 -7.30
N ARG A 111 -22.72 1.88 -6.43
CA ARG A 111 -22.62 2.30 -5.04
C ARG A 111 -21.78 1.31 -4.23
N GLU A 112 -22.10 0.02 -4.32
CA GLU A 112 -21.39 -1.05 -3.60
C GLU A 112 -19.89 -1.05 -3.93
N ALA A 113 -19.53 -0.85 -5.21
CA ALA A 113 -18.13 -0.77 -5.63
C ALA A 113 -17.36 0.35 -4.90
N ARG A 114 -17.99 1.51 -4.69
CA ARG A 114 -17.37 2.64 -4.00
C ARG A 114 -17.28 2.40 -2.50
N GLU A 115 -18.35 1.87 -1.90
CA GLU A 115 -18.37 1.51 -0.48
C GLU A 115 -17.24 0.52 -0.14
N LYS A 116 -17.01 -0.49 -0.99
CA LYS A 116 -15.89 -1.43 -0.83
C LYS A 116 -14.52 -0.75 -0.85
N ILE A 117 -14.30 0.17 -1.79
CA ILE A 117 -13.04 0.94 -1.85
C ILE A 117 -12.88 1.78 -0.60
N MET A 118 -13.96 2.43 -0.14
CA MET A 118 -13.91 3.29 1.03
C MET A 118 -13.69 2.53 2.34
N GLU A 119 -14.26 1.33 2.45
CA GLU A 119 -14.06 0.42 3.58
C GLU A 119 -12.65 -0.17 3.58
N LEU A 120 -12.12 -0.55 2.41
CA LEU A 120 -10.77 -1.11 2.32
C LEU A 120 -9.70 -0.05 2.56
N PHE A 121 -9.89 1.17 2.07
CA PHE A 121 -8.91 2.26 2.14
C PHE A 121 -9.48 3.45 2.91
N PRO A 122 -9.42 3.42 4.26
CA PRO A 122 -9.85 4.54 5.09
C PRO A 122 -8.93 5.74 4.90
N GLU A 123 -7.61 5.51 4.81
CA GLU A 123 -6.64 6.52 4.40
C GLU A 123 -6.46 6.48 2.89
N ARG A 124 -6.92 7.53 2.21
CA ARG A 124 -6.89 7.63 0.75
C ARG A 124 -6.62 9.05 0.27
N SER A 125 -5.94 9.16 -0.85
CA SER A 125 -5.58 10.40 -1.52
C SER A 125 -5.50 10.20 -3.03
N CYS A 126 -5.33 11.29 -3.77
CA CYS A 126 -5.26 11.31 -5.22
C CYS A 126 -4.18 12.29 -5.65
N ALA A 127 -3.56 12.02 -6.79
CA ALA A 127 -2.61 12.91 -7.43
C ALA A 127 -2.86 12.91 -8.95
N THR A 128 -2.79 14.09 -9.56
CA THR A 128 -2.97 14.24 -11.01
C THR A 128 -1.66 14.58 -11.67
N LEU A 129 -1.41 13.99 -12.84
CA LEU A 129 -0.26 14.25 -13.67
C LEU A 129 -0.75 14.69 -15.05
N VAL A 130 -0.25 15.83 -15.53
CA VAL A 130 -0.45 16.21 -16.94
C VAL A 130 0.37 15.30 -17.86
N ARG A 131 0.15 15.35 -19.18
CA ARG A 131 1.01 14.62 -20.13
C ARG A 131 2.47 15.10 -19.96
N PRO A 132 3.46 14.20 -20.01
CA PRO A 132 4.87 14.58 -19.85
C PRO A 132 5.41 15.39 -21.03
N VAL A 133 4.96 15.09 -22.25
CA VAL A 133 5.26 15.79 -23.51
C VAL A 133 3.98 15.87 -24.35
N ASP A 134 3.92 16.78 -25.32
CA ASP A 134 2.73 17.01 -26.13
C ASP A 134 2.71 16.16 -27.41
N GLU A 135 3.89 15.96 -28.03
CA GLU A 135 4.06 15.20 -29.27
C GLU A 135 3.95 13.68 -29.05
N GLU A 136 3.23 13.00 -29.93
CA GLU A 136 2.97 11.56 -29.82
C GLU A 136 4.24 10.73 -30.04
N ASP A 137 5.09 11.12 -31.00
CA ASP A 137 6.37 10.46 -31.29
C ASP A 137 7.34 10.52 -30.11
N ASP A 138 7.25 11.58 -29.32
CA ASP A 138 8.03 11.76 -28.11
C ASP A 138 7.45 10.92 -26.96
N LEU A 139 6.13 10.78 -26.85
CA LEU A 139 5.51 9.86 -25.87
C LEU A 139 5.87 8.40 -26.10
N GLN A 140 6.00 7.97 -27.35
CA GLN A 140 6.41 6.61 -27.69
C GLN A 140 7.86 6.32 -27.27
N ARG A 141 8.71 7.35 -27.23
CA ARG A 141 10.12 7.26 -26.85
C ARG A 141 10.42 7.93 -25.52
N LEU A 142 9.42 8.05 -24.64
CA LEU A 142 9.52 8.83 -23.41
C LEU A 142 10.69 8.42 -22.50
N GLY A 143 11.08 7.14 -22.50
CA GLY A 143 12.22 6.62 -21.75
C GLY A 143 13.59 7.16 -22.21
N GLU A 144 13.69 7.68 -23.43
CA GLU A 144 14.90 8.25 -24.01
C GLU A 144 14.94 9.79 -23.86
N ILE A 145 13.81 10.40 -23.47
CA ILE A 145 13.68 11.85 -23.41
C ILE A 145 14.26 12.37 -22.09
N PRO A 146 15.19 13.33 -22.14
CA PRO A 146 15.73 13.96 -20.94
C PRO A 146 14.64 14.75 -20.21
N VAL A 147 14.68 14.74 -18.88
CA VAL A 147 13.64 15.35 -18.01
C VAL A 147 13.47 16.85 -18.30
N GLU A 148 14.55 17.52 -18.72
CA GLU A 148 14.59 18.94 -19.08
C GLU A 148 13.72 19.26 -20.31
N ARG A 149 13.46 18.28 -21.18
CA ARG A 149 12.56 18.41 -22.34
C ARG A 149 11.10 18.08 -22.00
N MET A 150 10.84 17.57 -20.81
CA MET A 150 9.47 17.33 -20.35
C MET A 150 8.82 18.65 -19.93
N ARG A 151 7.48 18.67 -19.91
CA ARG A 151 6.71 19.83 -19.52
C ARG A 151 7.02 20.22 -18.07
N PRO A 152 7.36 21.50 -17.78
CA PRO A 152 7.72 21.93 -16.43
C PRO A 152 6.65 21.61 -15.37
N LYS A 153 5.38 21.72 -15.74
CA LYS A 153 4.25 21.34 -14.87
C LYS A 153 4.27 19.86 -14.50
N PHE A 154 4.56 18.97 -15.47
CA PHE A 154 4.69 17.54 -15.21
C PHE A 154 5.84 17.25 -14.25
N VAL A 155 7.01 17.84 -14.49
CA VAL A 155 8.20 17.67 -13.63
C VAL A 155 7.92 18.14 -12.20
N GLY A 156 7.25 19.30 -12.06
CA GLY A 156 6.79 19.81 -10.76
C GLY A 156 5.84 18.85 -10.05
N GLN A 157 4.84 18.33 -10.76
CA GLN A 157 3.88 17.36 -10.20
C GLN A 157 4.55 16.04 -9.79
N ILE A 158 5.49 15.52 -10.58
CA ILE A 158 6.27 14.33 -10.21
C ILE A 158 7.11 14.58 -8.95
N LYS A 159 7.72 15.77 -8.82
CA LYS A 159 8.48 16.12 -7.62
C LYS A 159 7.59 16.15 -6.38
N THR A 160 6.42 16.78 -6.48
CA THR A 160 5.42 16.82 -5.39
C THR A 160 4.92 15.42 -5.06
N LEU A 161 4.57 14.62 -6.06
CA LEU A 161 4.12 13.24 -5.88
C LEU A 161 5.19 12.38 -5.17
N ARG A 162 6.45 12.49 -5.58
CA ARG A 162 7.56 11.78 -4.91
C ARG A 162 7.67 12.20 -3.44
N GLN A 163 7.63 13.50 -3.15
CA GLN A 163 7.68 14.00 -1.77
C GLN A 163 6.50 13.49 -0.94
N GLN A 164 5.29 13.47 -1.51
CA GLN A 164 4.11 12.92 -0.85
C GLN A 164 4.29 11.43 -0.56
N VAL A 165 4.74 10.64 -1.53
CA VAL A 165 4.97 9.19 -1.34
C VAL A 165 6.02 8.94 -0.25
N PHE A 166 7.18 9.61 -0.30
CA PHE A 166 8.23 9.41 0.70
C PHE A 166 7.86 9.90 2.10
N LYS A 167 6.98 10.91 2.20
CA LYS A 167 6.46 11.39 3.49
C LYS A 167 5.33 10.52 4.04
N ALA A 168 4.49 10.00 3.16
CA ALA A 168 3.28 9.26 3.52
C ALA A 168 3.51 7.76 3.64
N CYS A 169 4.60 7.20 3.09
CA CYS A 169 4.88 5.76 3.14
C CYS A 169 4.97 5.30 4.60
N PRO A 170 3.92 4.65 5.14
CA PRO A 170 3.95 4.26 6.53
C PRO A 170 4.90 3.08 6.68
N VAL A 171 5.62 3.06 7.80
CA VAL A 171 6.38 1.86 8.17
C VAL A 171 5.37 0.73 8.40
N MET A 172 5.58 -0.40 7.72
CA MET A 172 4.77 -1.59 7.96
C MET A 172 4.96 -2.03 9.41
N LYS A 173 3.85 -2.23 10.13
CA LYS A 173 3.86 -2.64 11.52
C LYS A 173 3.04 -3.90 11.72
N SER A 174 3.43 -4.68 12.72
CA SER A 174 2.61 -5.77 13.24
C SER A 174 1.30 -5.23 13.84
N PRO A 175 0.33 -6.12 14.07
CA PRO A 175 -0.82 -5.80 14.92
C PRO A 175 -0.40 -5.31 16.32
N THR A 176 0.72 -5.81 16.87
CA THR A 176 1.26 -5.35 18.17
C THR A 176 2.03 -4.02 18.08
N GLY A 177 2.19 -3.43 16.89
CA GLY A 177 2.86 -2.13 16.67
C GLY A 177 4.36 -2.20 16.37
N GLU A 178 4.93 -3.40 16.28
CA GLU A 178 6.34 -3.64 16.00
C GLU A 178 6.66 -3.39 14.52
N VAL A 179 7.81 -2.79 14.22
CA VAL A 179 8.20 -2.50 12.84
C VAL A 179 8.62 -3.78 12.11
N ALA A 180 8.08 -3.98 10.90
CA ALA A 180 8.46 -5.10 10.05
C ALA A 180 9.91 -4.94 9.56
N THR A 181 10.71 -5.99 9.70
CA THR A 181 12.02 -6.12 9.06
C THR A 181 11.87 -6.75 7.67
N GLY A 182 12.96 -6.76 6.89
CA GLY A 182 12.96 -7.46 5.59
C GLY A 182 12.67 -8.96 5.70
N ALA A 183 13.15 -9.61 6.77
CA ALA A 183 12.89 -11.03 7.03
C ALA A 183 11.39 -11.29 7.25
N ILE A 184 10.77 -10.45 8.08
CA ILE A 184 9.33 -10.50 8.32
C ILE A 184 8.54 -10.27 7.03
N PHE A 185 8.91 -9.24 6.26
CA PHE A 185 8.25 -8.94 4.99
C PHE A 185 8.28 -10.13 4.00
N LEU A 186 9.44 -10.77 3.85
CA LEU A 186 9.61 -11.91 2.94
C LEU A 186 8.72 -13.09 3.33
N ALA A 187 8.59 -13.37 4.62
CA ALA A 187 7.77 -14.46 5.06
C ALA A 187 6.27 -14.17 5.03
N LEU A 188 5.86 -12.93 5.30
CA LEU A 188 4.47 -12.52 5.07
C LEU A 188 4.12 -12.68 3.59
N LEU A 189 5.02 -12.29 2.69
CA LEU A 189 4.87 -12.49 1.24
C LEU A 189 4.74 -13.98 0.90
N GLN A 190 5.60 -14.85 1.43
CA GLN A 190 5.52 -16.30 1.23
C GLN A 190 4.21 -16.89 1.76
N ALA A 191 3.82 -16.56 2.99
CA ALA A 191 2.58 -17.02 3.60
C ALA A 191 1.34 -16.59 2.80
N HIS A 192 1.33 -15.35 2.29
CA HIS A 192 0.25 -14.88 1.41
C HIS A 192 0.21 -15.64 0.09
N ILE A 193 1.35 -15.87 -0.56
CA ILE A 193 1.42 -16.60 -1.83
C ILE A 193 0.95 -18.05 -1.64
N GLU A 194 1.41 -18.74 -0.60
CA GLU A 194 1.01 -20.12 -0.29
C GLU A 194 -0.50 -20.22 -0.03
N ALA A 195 -1.02 -19.32 0.81
CA ALA A 195 -2.45 -19.26 1.11
C ALA A 195 -3.29 -19.03 -0.15
N MET A 196 -2.91 -18.06 -0.98
CA MET A 196 -3.60 -17.75 -2.24
C MET A 196 -3.56 -18.91 -3.25
N ASN A 197 -2.46 -19.66 -3.30
CA ASN A 197 -2.33 -20.82 -4.19
C ASN A 197 -3.15 -22.02 -3.70
N GLN A 198 -3.25 -22.20 -2.38
CA GLN A 198 -4.03 -23.28 -1.75
C GLN A 198 -5.52 -22.95 -1.61
N GLY A 199 -5.92 -21.70 -1.89
CA GLY A 199 -7.28 -21.23 -1.62
C GLY A 199 -7.60 -21.14 -0.12
N SER A 200 -6.57 -21.02 0.71
CA SER A 200 -6.66 -20.90 2.16
C SER A 200 -6.37 -19.46 2.61
N VAL A 201 -6.39 -19.23 3.92
CA VAL A 201 -6.22 -17.91 4.54
C VAL A 201 -4.87 -17.92 5.23
N PRO A 202 -4.01 -16.92 4.99
CA PRO A 202 -2.70 -16.89 5.65
C PRO A 202 -2.89 -16.79 7.16
N ASN A 203 -2.02 -17.41 7.96
CA ASN A 203 -2.00 -17.17 9.39
C ASN A 203 -0.91 -16.15 9.73
N LEU A 204 -1.24 -14.86 9.62
CA LEU A 204 -0.28 -13.76 9.80
C LEU A 204 0.19 -13.62 11.26
N GLY A 205 -0.67 -13.95 12.23
CA GLY A 205 -0.32 -13.91 13.65
C GLY A 205 0.79 -14.91 13.95
N ASP A 206 0.59 -16.17 13.54
CA ASP A 206 1.58 -17.23 13.72
C ASP A 206 2.86 -16.94 12.91
N THR A 207 2.73 -16.40 11.69
CA THR A 207 3.89 -16.03 10.86
C THR A 207 4.75 -14.98 11.55
N TRP A 208 4.13 -13.94 12.13
CA TRP A 208 4.84 -12.89 12.84
C TRP A 208 5.55 -13.42 14.09
N GLN A 209 4.82 -14.19 14.91
CA GLN A 209 5.36 -14.78 16.14
C GLN A 209 6.50 -15.78 15.85
N HIS A 210 6.34 -16.60 14.81
CA HIS A 210 7.35 -17.58 14.41
C HIS A 210 8.66 -16.88 14.05
N ILE A 211 8.60 -15.78 13.29
CA ILE A 211 9.80 -15.04 12.88
C ILE A 211 10.39 -14.26 14.02
N GLN A 212 9.56 -13.66 14.86
CA GLN A 212 10.05 -13.04 16.08
C GLN A 212 10.84 -14.05 16.92
N HIS A 213 10.33 -15.26 17.09
CA HIS A 213 11.03 -16.32 17.81
C HIS A 213 12.34 -16.74 17.11
N GLN A 214 12.33 -16.87 15.78
CA GLN A 214 13.52 -17.21 15.00
C GLN A 214 14.62 -16.13 15.09
N GLU A 215 14.25 -14.85 14.98
CA GLU A 215 15.18 -13.72 15.11
C GLU A 215 15.72 -13.60 16.53
N CYS A 216 14.89 -13.82 17.56
CA CYS A 216 15.36 -13.92 18.94
C CYS A 216 16.36 -15.06 19.12
N GLY A 217 16.10 -16.23 18.54
CA GLY A 217 17.03 -17.37 18.55
C GLY A 217 18.38 -17.02 17.91
N ARG A 218 18.35 -16.40 16.73
CA ARG A 218 19.56 -15.93 16.04
C ARG A 218 20.36 -14.94 16.89
N ALA A 219 19.69 -13.98 17.53
CA ALA A 219 20.35 -13.00 18.39
C ALA A 219 21.04 -13.65 19.60
N VAL A 220 20.42 -14.67 20.20
CA VAL A 220 21.02 -15.46 21.28
C VAL A 220 22.25 -16.23 20.79
N GLU A 221 22.16 -16.91 19.65
CA GLU A 221 23.29 -17.63 19.06
C GLU A 221 24.47 -16.71 18.73
N GLU A 222 24.19 -15.52 18.20
CA GLU A 222 25.22 -14.51 17.91
C GLU A 222 25.85 -13.95 19.18
N GLY A 223 25.05 -13.71 20.23
CA GLY A 223 25.54 -13.32 21.55
C GLY A 223 26.46 -14.38 22.17
N VAL A 224 26.06 -15.65 22.12
CA VAL A 224 26.87 -16.78 22.59
C VAL A 224 28.16 -16.92 21.78
N ARG A 225 28.09 -16.77 20.45
CA ARG A 225 29.29 -16.82 19.59
C ARG A 225 30.27 -15.70 19.92
N THR A 226 29.78 -14.48 20.10
CA THR A 226 30.60 -13.31 20.45
C THR A 226 31.25 -13.48 21.80
N PHE A 227 30.47 -13.89 22.82
CA PHE A 227 31.00 -14.21 24.15
C PHE A 227 32.05 -15.32 24.08
N SER A 228 31.76 -16.41 23.34
CA SER A 228 32.70 -17.54 23.19
C SER A 228 34.01 -17.10 22.54
N SER A 229 33.96 -16.26 21.50
CA SER A 229 35.16 -15.71 20.86
C SER A 229 36.00 -14.89 21.85
N MET A 230 35.37 -13.96 22.58
CA MET A 230 36.06 -13.15 23.59
C MET A 230 36.66 -14.00 24.70
N THR A 231 35.95 -15.04 25.16
CA THR A 231 36.49 -15.96 26.16
C THR A 231 37.64 -16.81 25.62
N LEU A 232 37.68 -17.11 24.32
CA LEU A 232 38.79 -17.82 23.70
C LEU A 232 40.06 -16.96 23.67
N ASP A 233 39.90 -15.68 23.31
CA ASP A 233 40.98 -14.69 23.32
C ASP A 233 41.51 -14.47 24.75
N LEU A 234 40.60 -14.37 25.72
CA LEU A 234 40.95 -14.27 27.15
C LEU A 234 41.65 -15.55 27.65
N ALA A 235 41.19 -16.72 27.25
CA ALA A 235 41.80 -18.00 27.62
C ALA A 235 43.24 -18.13 27.08
N ALA A 236 43.50 -17.58 25.88
CA ALA A 236 44.85 -17.51 25.33
C ALA A 236 45.77 -16.52 26.09
N ALA A 237 45.20 -15.56 26.81
CA ALA A 237 45.91 -14.58 27.63
C ALA A 237 46.13 -15.02 29.09
N LEU A 238 45.65 -16.21 29.48
CA LEU A 238 45.83 -16.72 30.85
C LEU A 238 47.29 -17.07 31.17
N PRO A 239 47.74 -16.91 32.44
CA PRO A 239 46.95 -16.46 33.60
C PRO A 239 46.86 -14.92 33.72
N VAL A 240 45.67 -14.42 34.07
CA VAL A 240 45.37 -13.00 34.40
C VAL A 240 44.88 -12.88 35.86
N ALA A 241 44.97 -11.69 36.45
CA ALA A 241 44.50 -11.45 37.82
C ALA A 241 42.97 -11.48 37.90
N ASN A 242 42.41 -11.86 39.05
CA ASN A 242 40.94 -11.93 39.23
C ASN A 242 40.24 -10.59 38.98
N ASP A 243 40.89 -9.47 39.32
CA ASP A 243 40.32 -8.13 39.13
C ASP A 243 40.18 -7.78 37.62
N ASP A 244 41.00 -8.39 36.76
CA ASP A 244 40.97 -8.23 35.30
C ASP A 244 39.96 -9.19 34.63
N LEU A 245 39.44 -10.20 35.36
CA LEU A 245 38.45 -11.17 34.87
C LEU A 245 37.01 -10.69 35.03
N GLU A 246 36.76 -9.71 35.91
CA GLU A 246 35.42 -9.16 36.19
C GLU A 246 35.07 -7.92 35.33
N GLN A 247 36.02 -7.37 34.56
CA GLN A 247 35.84 -6.23 33.65
C GLN A 247 35.56 -6.68 32.21
#